data_AF-A0A929M265-F1
#
_entry.id   AF-A0A929M265-F1
#
_cell.length_a   1.000
_cell.length_b   1.000
_cell.length_c   1.000
_cell.angle_alpha   90.00
_cell.angle_beta   90.00
_cell.angle_gamma   90.00
#
_symmetry.space_group_name_H-M   'P 1'
#
loop_
_entity.id
_entity.type
_entity.pdbx_description
1 polymer ?
#
loop_
_entity_poly.entity_id
_entity_poly.type
_entity_poly.pdbx_seq_one_letter_code
_entity_poly.pdbx_strand_id
1 'polypeptide(L)'
;MENETLDSEQNALNESPVVGSIDEFSSIRAHYEEGLQLTDNELNKIADVAVSYLRELLSFFGENNCSIDEYDGEEGELILDITGGDLAILIGRHGNTLEALQMILSSLMSAKLRFHFPISVDVESYKSRRRKKLQEMALSAATRAKKTGKVSLAPMSGYERRLIHITLRNDLEVTTHSEGEDPYRRVVITAINN
;
A
#
# COMPACT_ATOMS: atom_id res chain seq x y z
N MET A 1 49.75 -49.24 -21.54
CA MET A 1 49.88 -47.84 -21.13
C MET A 1 48.44 -47.32 -21.06
N GLU A 2 47.61 -47.84 -20.16
CA GLU A 2 47.58 -47.62 -18.70
C GLU A 2 47.46 -46.14 -18.32
N ASN A 3 46.43 -45.90 -17.49
CA ASN A 3 46.04 -44.72 -16.71
C ASN A 3 45.28 -43.60 -17.44
N GLU A 4 44.19 -43.01 -16.91
CA GLU A 4 43.47 -43.15 -15.63
C GLU A 4 42.18 -42.28 -15.72
N THR A 5 41.10 -42.71 -15.06
CA THR A 5 40.00 -41.93 -14.40
C THR A 5 39.36 -40.75 -15.16
N LEU A 6 38.12 -40.83 -15.67
CA LEU A 6 36.83 -40.70 -14.94
C LEU A 6 36.79 -39.63 -13.83
N ASP A 7 35.86 -38.70 -14.03
CA ASP A 7 35.12 -37.89 -13.05
C ASP A 7 35.57 -36.45 -12.80
N SER A 8 34.80 -35.51 -13.35
CA SER A 8 34.66 -34.15 -12.83
C SER A 8 33.28 -33.57 -13.19
N GLU A 9 32.22 -34.29 -12.82
CA GLU A 9 30.96 -33.63 -12.44
C GLU A 9 31.18 -32.87 -11.13
N GLN A 10 31.63 -31.62 -11.20
CA GLN A 10 31.54 -30.66 -10.10
C GLN A 10 31.70 -29.25 -10.66
N ASN A 11 30.63 -28.73 -11.25
CA ASN A 11 30.41 -27.29 -11.31
C ASN A 11 29.14 -26.96 -10.51
N ALA A 12 29.20 -27.32 -9.23
CA ALA A 12 28.25 -26.86 -8.23
C ALA A 12 28.71 -25.48 -7.75
N LEU A 13 27.87 -24.47 -7.97
CA LEU A 13 27.60 -23.37 -7.04
C LEU A 13 28.84 -22.78 -6.35
N ASN A 14 29.68 -22.07 -7.10
CA ASN A 14 30.59 -21.07 -6.52
C ASN A 14 29.96 -19.67 -6.66
N GLU A 15 28.89 -19.42 -5.90
CA GLU A 15 28.65 -18.08 -5.37
C GLU A 15 29.31 -18.01 -4.00
N SER A 16 30.57 -17.62 -3.99
CA SER A 16 31.25 -17.23 -2.76
C SER A 16 30.44 -16.13 -2.06
N PRO A 17 30.30 -16.16 -0.73
CA PRO A 17 29.56 -15.14 0.00
C PRO A 17 30.28 -13.79 -0.18
N VAL A 18 29.55 -12.79 -0.66
CA VAL A 18 30.03 -11.40 -0.72
C VAL A 18 30.23 -10.93 0.72
N VAL A 19 31.48 -11.02 1.19
CA VAL A 19 31.93 -10.45 2.46
C VAL A 19 31.87 -8.93 2.35
N GLY A 20 31.01 -8.29 3.15
CA GLY A 20 31.19 -6.89 3.54
C GLY A 20 30.16 -5.86 3.08
N SER A 21 28.86 -6.17 2.98
CA SER A 21 27.86 -5.10 2.99
C SER A 21 27.78 -4.53 4.41
N ILE A 22 28.36 -3.35 4.65
CA ILE A 22 28.02 -2.54 5.82
C ILE A 22 26.50 -2.33 5.74
N ASP A 23 25.77 -2.89 6.69
CA ASP A 23 24.33 -2.67 6.81
C ASP A 23 24.13 -1.22 7.25
N GLU A 24 24.00 -0.34 6.25
CA GLU A 24 23.87 1.11 6.40
C GLU A 24 22.73 1.51 7.35
N PHE A 25 21.73 0.64 7.51
CA PHE A 25 20.54 0.86 8.33
C PHE A 25 20.60 0.12 9.67
N SER A 26 21.70 -0.56 10.02
CA SER A 26 21.76 -1.35 11.25
C SER A 26 21.59 -0.52 12.52
N SER A 27 22.16 0.69 12.56
CA SER A 27 21.99 1.60 13.71
C SER A 27 20.58 2.16 13.78
N ILE A 28 20.01 2.53 12.63
CA ILE A 28 18.64 3.06 12.52
C ILE A 28 17.63 2.01 12.98
N ARG A 29 17.82 0.77 12.55
CA ARG A 29 17.01 -0.37 12.98
C ARG A 29 17.08 -0.57 14.49
N ALA A 30 18.27 -0.55 15.09
CA ALA A 30 18.43 -0.72 16.53
C ALA A 30 17.69 0.37 17.32
N HIS A 31 17.82 1.64 16.92
CA HIS A 31 17.08 2.75 17.55
C HIS A 31 15.56 2.54 17.44
N TYR A 32 15.07 2.17 16.26
CA TYR A 32 13.64 1.94 16.03
C TYR A 32 13.10 0.77 16.86
N GLU A 33 13.82 -0.35 16.91
CA GLU A 33 13.43 -1.55 17.68
C GLU A 33 13.46 -1.33 19.20
N GLU A 34 14.32 -0.44 19.68
CA GLU A 34 14.35 -0.01 21.09
C GLU A 34 13.24 1.01 21.43
N GLY A 35 12.42 1.40 20.46
CA GLY A 35 11.36 2.40 20.62
C GLY A 35 11.90 3.83 20.83
N LEU A 36 13.16 4.06 20.44
CA LEU A 36 13.76 5.39 20.47
C LEU A 36 13.25 6.21 19.28
N GLN A 37 13.15 7.53 19.50
CA GLN A 37 12.85 8.47 18.42
C GLN A 37 14.03 8.51 17.45
N LEU A 38 13.76 8.29 16.18
CA LEU A 38 14.76 8.46 15.13
C LEU A 38 15.11 9.94 14.97
N THR A 39 16.37 10.23 14.70
CA THR A 39 16.83 11.59 14.42
C THR A 39 16.44 12.03 13.01
N ASP A 40 16.36 13.34 12.77
CA ASP A 40 16.08 13.90 11.44
C ASP A 40 17.00 13.34 10.35
N ASN A 41 18.28 13.13 10.67
CA ASN A 41 19.25 12.57 9.73
C ASN A 41 18.96 11.09 9.41
N GLU A 42 18.43 10.32 10.34
CA GLU A 42 18.04 8.93 10.11
C GLU A 42 16.74 8.85 9.30
N LEU A 43 15.77 9.72 9.60
CA LEU A 43 14.54 9.86 8.82
C LEU A 43 14.84 10.27 7.38
N ASN A 44 15.69 11.28 7.17
CA ASN A 44 16.11 11.71 5.83
C ASN A 44 16.76 10.57 5.04
N LYS A 45 17.59 9.74 5.66
CA LYS A 45 18.18 8.57 4.99
C LYS A 45 17.13 7.55 4.56
N ILE A 46 16.10 7.30 5.39
CA ILE A 46 15.00 6.43 5.02
C ILE A 46 14.22 7.04 3.85
N ALA A 47 13.92 8.34 3.94
CA ALA A 47 13.16 9.05 2.93
C ALA A 47 13.89 9.11 1.58
N ASP A 48 15.19 9.42 1.56
CA ASP A 48 16.03 9.45 0.35
C ASP A 48 15.96 8.11 -0.41
N VAL A 49 16.03 6.99 0.31
CA VAL A 49 15.92 5.65 -0.29
C VAL A 49 14.50 5.39 -0.78
N ALA A 50 13.48 5.73 0.01
CA ALA A 50 12.09 5.53 -0.36
C ALA A 50 11.72 6.33 -1.62
N VAL A 51 12.14 7.59 -1.70
CA VAL A 51 11.97 8.45 -2.87
C VAL A 51 12.73 7.91 -4.07
N SER A 52 13.96 7.42 -3.88
CA SER A 52 14.73 6.79 -4.97
C SER A 52 14.00 5.59 -5.56
N TYR A 53 13.53 4.67 -4.73
CA TYR A 53 12.76 3.51 -5.17
C TYR A 53 11.43 3.90 -5.82
N LEU A 54 10.71 4.87 -5.24
CA LEU A 54 9.47 5.35 -5.84
C LEU A 54 9.73 5.98 -7.21
N ARG A 55 10.76 6.81 -7.38
CA ARG A 55 11.14 7.38 -8.69
C ARG A 55 11.46 6.29 -9.70
N GLU A 56 12.22 5.28 -9.31
CA GLU A 56 12.53 4.15 -10.20
C GLU A 56 11.25 3.41 -10.61
N LEU A 57 10.35 3.14 -9.66
CA LEU A 57 9.04 2.53 -9.96
C LEU A 57 8.23 3.37 -10.94
N LEU A 58 8.13 4.69 -10.73
CA LEU A 58 7.39 5.61 -11.59
C LEU A 58 7.98 5.67 -13.01
N SER A 59 9.30 5.54 -13.15
CA SER A 59 9.95 5.49 -14.46
C SER A 59 9.48 4.30 -15.31
N PHE A 60 9.16 3.16 -14.69
CA PHE A 60 8.60 2.01 -15.41
C PHE A 60 7.16 2.24 -15.90
N PHE A 61 6.43 3.20 -15.32
CA PHE A 61 5.14 3.67 -15.82
C PHE A 61 5.27 4.77 -16.89
N GLY A 62 6.50 5.21 -17.20
CA GLY A 62 6.75 6.32 -18.11
C GLY A 62 6.65 7.70 -17.45
N GLU A 63 6.39 7.76 -16.14
CA GLU A 63 6.24 9.01 -15.39
C GLU A 63 7.61 9.47 -14.86
N ASN A 64 8.25 10.37 -15.59
CA ASN A 64 9.58 10.91 -15.27
C ASN A 64 9.55 12.38 -14.83
N ASN A 65 8.38 13.02 -14.89
CA ASN A 65 8.22 14.47 -14.68
C ASN A 65 7.31 14.80 -13.48
N CYS A 66 7.05 13.84 -12.60
CA CYS A 66 6.30 14.05 -11.36
C CYS A 66 7.21 14.57 -10.23
N SER A 67 6.63 15.35 -9.32
CA SER A 67 7.23 15.63 -8.02
C SER A 67 6.85 14.54 -7.02
N ILE A 68 7.72 14.35 -6.03
CA ILE A 68 7.44 13.52 -4.86
C ILE A 68 7.76 14.40 -3.65
N ASP A 69 6.72 14.75 -2.90
CA ASP A 69 6.82 15.51 -1.67
C ASP A 69 6.75 14.57 -0.47
N GLU A 70 7.54 14.85 0.56
CA GLU A 70 7.64 14.04 1.77
C GLU A 70 6.92 14.72 2.93
N TYR A 71 6.13 13.97 3.69
CA TYR A 71 5.41 14.46 4.86
C TYR A 71 5.45 13.46 6.02
N ASP A 72 5.47 13.98 7.24
CA ASP A 72 5.21 13.20 8.44
C ASP A 72 3.72 12.95 8.60
N GLY A 73 3.35 11.68 8.68
CA GLY A 73 2.01 11.19 8.96
C GLY A 73 1.78 10.89 10.44
N GLU A 74 0.70 10.17 10.72
CA GLU A 74 0.38 9.74 12.08
C GLU A 74 1.31 8.62 12.53
N GLU A 75 1.60 8.54 13.84
CA GLU A 75 2.40 7.45 14.44
C GLU A 75 3.79 7.25 13.80
N GLY A 76 4.39 8.32 13.25
CA GLY A 76 5.72 8.28 12.63
C GLY A 76 5.73 7.70 11.20
N GLU A 77 4.57 7.66 10.53
CA GLU A 77 4.46 7.30 9.12
C GLU A 77 5.18 8.32 8.21
N LEU A 78 5.96 7.84 7.25
CA LEU A 78 6.45 8.66 6.14
C LEU A 78 5.48 8.59 4.97
N ILE A 79 4.94 9.75 4.56
CA ILE A 79 4.04 9.86 3.41
C ILE A 79 4.82 10.44 2.23
N LEU A 80 4.76 9.74 1.10
CA LEU A 80 5.26 10.20 -0.19
C LEU A 80 4.07 10.59 -1.07
N ASP A 81 3.87 11.88 -1.32
CA ASP A 81 2.78 12.39 -2.18
C ASP A 81 3.31 12.69 -3.58
N ILE A 82 2.72 12.06 -4.58
CA ILE A 82 3.09 12.24 -5.98
C ILE A 82 2.21 13.33 -6.58
N THR A 83 2.83 14.36 -7.15
CA THR A 83 2.13 15.50 -7.78
C THR A 83 2.67 15.84 -9.16
N GLY A 84 1.79 16.28 -10.08
CA GLY A 84 2.14 16.60 -11.47
C GLY A 84 2.45 15.38 -12.37
N GLY A 85 2.16 15.49 -13.67
CA GLY A 85 2.24 14.37 -14.64
C GLY A 85 0.88 13.78 -14.99
N ASP A 86 0.85 12.66 -15.73
CA ASP A 86 -0.40 11.92 -16.01
C ASP A 86 -0.60 10.82 -14.95
N LEU A 87 -0.97 11.27 -13.74
CA LEU A 87 -1.03 10.41 -12.56
C LEU A 87 -2.28 9.52 -12.51
N ALA A 88 -3.19 9.64 -13.49
CA ALA A 88 -4.42 8.85 -13.52
C ALA A 88 -4.13 7.34 -13.61
N ILE A 89 -3.08 6.96 -14.33
CA ILE A 89 -2.65 5.56 -14.44
C ILE A 89 -2.15 5.00 -13.10
N LEU A 90 -1.47 5.83 -12.30
CA LEU A 90 -0.93 5.46 -10.99
C LEU A 90 -2.04 5.23 -9.96
N ILE A 91 -3.16 5.94 -10.08
CA ILE A 91 -4.34 5.69 -9.26
C ILE A 91 -4.98 4.35 -9.68
N GLY A 92 -5.20 4.18 -10.99
CA GLY A 92 -5.90 3.02 -11.53
C GLY A 92 -7.36 2.92 -11.12
N ARG A 93 -8.02 1.82 -11.46
CA ARG A 93 -9.44 1.62 -11.14
C ARG A 93 -9.62 1.52 -9.63
N HIS A 94 -10.39 2.44 -9.05
CA HIS A 94 -10.68 2.50 -7.62
C HIS A 94 -9.47 2.64 -6.69
N GLY A 95 -8.28 2.96 -7.21
CA GLY A 95 -7.05 3.07 -6.40
C GLY A 95 -6.21 1.81 -6.37
N ASN A 96 -6.59 0.76 -7.11
CA ASN A 96 -5.90 -0.54 -7.06
C ASN A 96 -4.44 -0.45 -7.52
N THR A 97 -4.12 0.41 -8.49
CA THR A 97 -2.72 0.61 -8.93
C THR A 97 -1.92 1.29 -7.83
N LEU A 98 -2.49 2.30 -7.18
CA LEU A 98 -1.84 3.01 -6.07
C LEU A 98 -1.60 2.07 -4.88
N GLU A 99 -2.55 1.21 -4.57
CA GLU A 99 -2.41 0.19 -3.52
C GLU A 99 -1.30 -0.83 -3.87
N ALA A 100 -1.24 -1.29 -5.12
CA ALA A 100 -0.17 -2.17 -5.58
C ALA A 100 1.21 -1.49 -5.55
N LEU A 101 1.29 -0.23 -5.96
CA LEU A 101 2.50 0.58 -5.91
C LEU A 101 3.00 0.73 -4.47
N GLN A 102 2.11 1.07 -3.53
CA GLN A 102 2.45 1.14 -2.12
C GLN A 102 2.94 -0.22 -1.60
N MET A 103 2.26 -1.32 -1.92
CA MET A 103 2.68 -2.66 -1.47
C MET A 103 4.09 -3.02 -1.96
N ILE A 104 4.40 -2.72 -3.22
CA ILE A 104 5.74 -2.96 -3.79
C ILE A 104 6.77 -2.10 -3.06
N LEU A 105 6.51 -0.80 -2.90
CA LEU A 105 7.43 0.09 -2.20
C LEU A 105 7.67 -0.36 -0.75
N SER A 106 6.62 -0.66 0.00
CA SER A 106 6.73 -1.14 1.39
C SER A 106 7.53 -2.44 1.47
N SER A 107 7.40 -3.33 0.48
CA SER A 107 8.18 -4.58 0.42
C SER A 107 9.65 -4.32 0.11
N LEU A 108 9.96 -3.44 -0.85
CA LEU A 108 11.33 -3.05 -1.19
C LEU A 108 12.03 -2.36 -0.01
N MET A 109 11.31 -1.46 0.68
CA MET A 109 11.81 -0.76 1.86
C MET A 109 12.05 -1.72 3.01
N SER A 110 11.11 -2.63 3.30
CA SER A 110 11.30 -3.65 4.34
C SER A 110 12.53 -4.52 4.06
N ALA A 111 12.77 -4.88 2.80
CA ALA A 111 13.95 -5.66 2.41
C ALA A 111 15.26 -4.86 2.57
N LYS A 112 15.25 -3.58 2.20
CA LYS A 112 16.42 -2.69 2.28
C LYS A 112 16.78 -2.30 3.71
N LEU A 113 15.78 -1.99 4.54
CA LEU A 113 15.95 -1.57 5.94
C LEU A 113 16.14 -2.77 6.89
N ARG A 114 15.65 -3.95 6.48
CA ARG A 114 15.55 -5.17 7.30
C ARG A 114 14.67 -5.02 8.55
N PHE A 115 13.75 -4.06 8.54
CA PHE A 115 12.64 -3.93 9.48
C PHE A 115 11.48 -3.23 8.77
N HIS A 116 10.29 -3.28 9.34
CA HIS A 116 9.13 -2.59 8.79
C HIS A 116 9.09 -1.15 9.30
N PHE A 117 9.31 -0.19 8.40
CA PHE A 117 9.08 1.23 8.68
C PHE A 117 7.75 1.66 8.02
N PRO A 118 6.88 2.41 8.73
CA PRO A 118 5.59 2.83 8.20
C PRO A 118 5.78 3.85 7.07
N ILE A 119 5.46 3.43 5.84
CA ILE A 119 5.57 4.27 4.63
C ILE A 119 4.27 4.16 3.85
N SER A 120 3.75 5.28 3.37
CA SER A 120 2.64 5.30 2.42
C SER A 120 2.86 6.19 1.22
N VAL A 121 2.18 5.84 0.13
CA VAL A 121 2.20 6.58 -1.12
C VAL A 121 0.81 7.17 -1.36
N ASP A 122 0.70 8.45 -1.67
CA ASP A 122 -0.54 9.06 -2.14
C ASP A 122 -0.31 9.76 -3.49
N VAL A 123 -1.41 10.04 -4.18
CA VAL A 123 -1.40 10.74 -5.47
C VAL A 123 -2.36 11.90 -5.38
N GLU A 124 -1.81 13.11 -5.27
CA GLU A 124 -2.54 14.35 -5.12
C GLU A 124 -3.68 14.23 -4.11
N SER A 125 -3.50 13.68 -2.91
CA SER A 125 -4.60 13.46 -1.93
C SER A 125 -5.76 12.54 -2.41
N TYR A 126 -5.51 11.59 -3.31
CA TYR A 126 -6.54 10.68 -3.83
C TYR A 126 -7.21 9.86 -2.72
N LYS A 127 -6.44 9.35 -1.76
CA LYS A 127 -6.96 8.49 -0.67
C LYS A 127 -8.06 9.20 0.14
N SER A 128 -7.85 10.47 0.49
CA SER A 128 -8.82 11.25 1.26
C SER A 128 -10.10 11.54 0.45
N ARG A 129 -9.96 11.93 -0.82
CA ARG A 129 -11.09 12.12 -1.74
C ARG A 129 -11.88 10.83 -1.94
N ARG A 130 -11.19 9.70 -2.10
CA ARG A 130 -11.83 8.39 -2.28
C ARG A 130 -12.63 8.00 -1.05
N ARG A 131 -12.05 8.17 0.14
CA ARG A 131 -12.73 7.93 1.43
C ARG A 131 -14.02 8.74 1.53
N LYS A 132 -13.96 10.05 1.26
CA LYS A 132 -15.14 10.93 1.28
C LYS A 132 -16.22 10.47 0.30
N LYS A 133 -15.82 10.14 -0.94
CA LYS A 133 -16.76 9.65 -1.97
C LYS A 133 -17.44 8.33 -1.57
N LEU A 134 -16.72 7.42 -0.92
CA LEU A 134 -17.28 6.16 -0.41
C LEU A 134 -18.30 6.41 0.71
N GLN A 135 -18.02 7.35 1.61
CA GLN A 135 -18.94 7.75 2.68
C GLN A 135 -20.23 8.35 2.11
N GLU A 136 -20.12 9.30 1.17
CA GLU A 136 -21.27 9.92 0.48
C GLU A 136 -22.10 8.87 -0.28
N MET A 137 -21.43 7.94 -0.97
CA MET A 137 -22.10 6.83 -1.66
C MET A 137 -22.85 5.91 -0.67
N ALA A 138 -22.26 5.61 0.48
CA ALA A 138 -22.90 4.79 1.51
C ALA A 138 -24.19 5.44 2.00
N LEU A 139 -24.14 6.73 2.36
CA LEU A 139 -25.31 7.49 2.85
C LEU A 139 -26.41 7.60 1.79
N SER A 140 -26.04 7.84 0.53
CA SER A 140 -26.99 7.87 -0.59
C SER A 140 -27.66 6.51 -0.81
N ALA A 141 -26.87 5.43 -0.74
CA ALA A 141 -27.36 4.08 -0.90
C ALA A 141 -28.27 3.64 0.26
N ALA A 142 -27.96 4.03 1.50
CA ALA A 142 -28.83 3.82 2.66
C ALA A 142 -30.18 4.52 2.49
N THR A 143 -30.17 5.80 2.07
CA THR A 143 -31.41 6.55 1.79
C THR A 143 -32.28 5.84 0.74
N ARG A 144 -31.66 5.27 -0.30
CA ARG A 144 -32.38 4.49 -1.31
C ARG A 144 -32.87 3.15 -0.77
N ALA A 145 -32.08 2.46 0.05
CA ALA A 145 -32.47 1.20 0.67
C ALA A 145 -33.71 1.38 1.57
N LYS A 146 -33.77 2.44 2.38
CA LYS A 146 -34.95 2.77 3.20
C LYS A 146 -36.26 2.89 2.40
N LYS A 147 -36.18 3.30 1.13
CA LYS A 147 -37.34 3.42 0.22
C LYS A 147 -37.65 2.16 -0.57
N THR A 148 -36.63 1.35 -0.87
CA THR A 148 -36.71 0.24 -1.83
C THR A 148 -36.55 -1.14 -1.19
N GLY A 149 -36.29 -1.19 0.12
CA GLY A 149 -36.00 -2.39 0.89
C GLY A 149 -34.52 -2.81 0.85
N LYS A 150 -33.87 -2.80 -0.32
CA LYS A 150 -32.49 -3.30 -0.48
C LYS A 150 -31.73 -2.59 -1.60
N VAL A 151 -30.43 -2.34 -1.39
CA VAL A 151 -29.50 -1.82 -2.40
C VAL A 151 -28.20 -2.62 -2.36
N SER A 152 -27.71 -3.03 -3.53
CA SER A 152 -26.35 -3.59 -3.68
C SER A 152 -25.42 -2.55 -4.30
N LEU A 153 -24.24 -2.38 -3.71
CA LEU A 153 -23.18 -1.54 -4.29
C LEU A 153 -22.35 -2.32 -5.31
N ALA A 154 -21.51 -1.61 -6.06
CA ALA A 154 -20.51 -2.24 -6.93
C ALA A 154 -19.48 -3.03 -6.09
N PRO A 155 -18.83 -4.07 -6.66
CA PRO A 155 -17.73 -4.75 -6.01
C PRO A 155 -16.59 -3.80 -5.64
N MET A 156 -15.92 -4.04 -4.51
CA MET A 156 -14.91 -3.14 -3.95
C MET A 156 -14.01 -3.86 -2.94
N SER A 157 -12.86 -3.25 -2.60
CA SER A 157 -11.87 -3.90 -1.71
C SER A 157 -12.39 -4.07 -0.28
N GLY A 158 -11.77 -4.98 0.49
CA GLY A 158 -12.14 -5.20 1.89
C GLY A 158 -12.09 -3.93 2.75
N TYR A 159 -11.11 -3.05 2.49
CA TYR A 159 -11.00 -1.74 3.13
C TYR A 159 -12.20 -0.84 2.82
N GLU A 160 -12.58 -0.75 1.55
CA GLU A 160 -13.72 0.08 1.12
C GLU A 160 -15.04 -0.45 1.68
N ARG A 161 -15.23 -1.78 1.72
CA ARG A 161 -16.39 -2.42 2.37
C ARG A 161 -16.45 -2.08 3.85
N ARG A 162 -15.33 -2.20 4.57
CA ARG A 162 -15.23 -1.82 5.98
C ARG A 162 -15.58 -0.35 6.19
N LEU A 163 -15.14 0.55 5.33
CA LEU A 163 -15.47 1.98 5.43
C LEU A 163 -16.97 2.22 5.31
N ILE A 164 -17.66 1.55 4.38
CA ILE A 164 -19.12 1.64 4.26
C ILE A 164 -19.81 1.09 5.51
N HIS A 165 -19.39 -0.08 6.00
CA HIS A 165 -19.92 -0.65 7.24
C HIS A 165 -19.77 0.30 8.43
N ILE A 166 -18.61 0.96 8.56
CA ILE A 166 -18.37 1.95 9.63
C ILE A 166 -19.24 3.18 9.42
N THR A 167 -19.35 3.67 8.19
CA THR A 167 -20.15 4.87 7.85
C THR A 167 -21.62 4.70 8.24
N LEU A 168 -22.17 3.50 8.04
CA LEU A 168 -23.58 3.19 8.30
C LEU A 168 -23.83 2.54 9.65
N ARG A 169 -22.80 2.34 10.49
CA ARG A 169 -22.90 1.60 11.76
C ARG A 169 -23.97 2.17 12.70
N ASN A 170 -24.12 3.50 12.72
CA ASN A 170 -25.02 4.20 13.64
C ASN A 170 -26.39 4.51 13.03
N ASP A 171 -26.65 4.10 11.78
CA ASP A 171 -27.95 4.29 11.14
C ASP A 171 -28.88 3.13 11.55
N LEU A 172 -29.83 3.40 12.44
CA LEU A 172 -30.74 2.41 13.02
C LEU A 172 -31.80 1.88 12.03
N GLU A 173 -31.94 2.49 10.86
CA GLU A 173 -32.96 2.12 9.86
C GLU A 173 -32.42 1.19 8.77
N VAL A 174 -31.11 0.89 8.79
CA VAL A 174 -30.48 -0.02 7.81
C VAL A 174 -29.51 -0.99 8.48
N THR A 175 -29.33 -2.15 7.86
CA THR A 175 -28.25 -3.09 8.16
C THR A 175 -27.37 -3.28 6.94
N THR A 176 -26.13 -3.72 7.17
CA THR A 176 -25.14 -3.92 6.10
C THR A 176 -24.45 -5.26 6.25
N HIS A 177 -24.22 -5.94 5.13
CA HIS A 177 -23.39 -7.14 5.07
C HIS A 177 -22.66 -7.22 3.73
N SER A 178 -21.57 -7.98 3.67
CA SER A 178 -20.83 -8.22 2.43
C SER A 178 -21.28 -9.54 1.79
N GLU A 179 -21.65 -9.53 0.51
CA GLU A 179 -22.04 -10.71 -0.28
C GLU A 179 -21.06 -10.95 -1.44
N GLY A 180 -20.83 -12.22 -1.80
CA GLY A 180 -19.94 -12.65 -2.88
C GLY A 180 -18.51 -12.97 -2.44
N GLU A 181 -17.68 -13.38 -3.40
CA GLU A 181 -16.25 -13.67 -3.23
C GLU A 181 -15.40 -12.62 -3.95
N ASP A 182 -14.23 -12.29 -3.39
CA ASP A 182 -13.31 -11.34 -4.01
C ASP A 182 -12.86 -11.89 -5.39
N PRO A 183 -12.79 -11.06 -6.46
CA PRO A 183 -12.92 -9.60 -6.50
C PRO A 183 -14.35 -9.07 -6.70
N TYR A 184 -15.36 -9.94 -6.74
CA TYR A 184 -16.77 -9.58 -6.98
C TYR A 184 -17.56 -9.28 -5.71
N ARG A 185 -16.91 -9.37 -4.55
CA ARG A 185 -17.50 -9.15 -3.24
C ARG A 185 -17.93 -7.69 -3.07
N ARG A 186 -19.15 -7.49 -2.57
CA ARG A 186 -19.80 -6.17 -2.50
C ARG A 186 -20.56 -5.98 -1.19
N VAL A 187 -20.80 -4.72 -0.82
CA VAL A 187 -21.69 -4.40 0.31
C VAL A 187 -23.13 -4.35 -0.16
N VAL A 188 -23.99 -4.97 0.63
CA VAL A 188 -25.43 -4.92 0.52
C VAL A 188 -25.98 -4.16 1.72
N ILE A 189 -26.89 -3.23 1.44
CA ILE A 189 -27.54 -2.38 2.43
C ILE A 189 -29.04 -2.71 2.38
N THR A 190 -29.61 -3.10 3.51
CA THR A 190 -31.01 -3.53 3.62
C THR A 190 -31.72 -2.69 4.66
N ALA A 191 -32.92 -2.19 4.36
CA ALA A 191 -33.75 -1.47 5.31
C ALA A 191 -34.20 -2.41 6.44
N ILE A 192 -34.24 -1.88 7.65
CA ILE A 192 -34.84 -2.56 8.80
C ILE A 192 -36.31 -2.14 8.82
N ASN A 193 -37.18 -3.02 8.35
CA ASN A 193 -38.62 -2.82 8.47
C ASN A 193 -39.02 -3.19 9.90
N ASN A 194 -39.43 -2.21 10.70
CA ASN A 194 -40.20 -2.45 11.93
C ASN A 194 -41.66 -2.72 11.58
#